data_AF-V7HI76-F1
#
_entry.id   AF-V7HI76-F1
#
_cell.length_a   1.000
_cell.length_b   1.000
_cell.length_c   1.000
_cell.angle_alpha   90.00
_cell.angle_beta   90.00
_cell.angle_gamma   90.00
#
_symmetry.space_group_name_H-M   'P 1'
#
loop_
_entity.id
_entity.type
_entity.pdbx_description
1 polymer ?
#
loop_
_entity_poly.entity_id
_entity_poly.type
_entity_poly.pdbx_seq_one_letter_code
_entity_poly.pdbx_strand_id
1 'polypeptide(L)' 'MEHAIRNSQFWRRKPKGADTAIRRLYLTGAGDCGGSSWPSDATQEEVDAGIAADREQEQKFKALWKYDPELARSIDWGHR' A
#
# COMPACT_ATOMS: atom_id res chain seq x y z
N MET A 1 2.17 5.01 12.62
CA MET A 1 0.89 4.29 12.46
C MET A 1 1.07 2.76 12.60
N GLU A 2 2.13 2.16 12.03
CA GLU A 2 2.47 0.73 12.24
C GLU A 2 2.59 0.35 13.74
N HIS A 3 3.36 1.13 14.51
CA HIS A 3 3.55 0.90 15.94
C HIS A 3 2.24 0.88 16.74
N ALA A 4 1.24 1.68 16.33
CA ALA A 4 -0.08 1.70 16.96
C ALA A 4 -0.89 0.43 16.63
N ILE A 5 -0.78 -0.10 15.42
CA ILE A 5 -1.42 -1.36 15.02
C ILE A 5 -0.82 -2.52 15.82
N ARG A 6 0.52 -2.59 15.93
CA ARG A 6 1.23 -3.65 16.67
C ARG A 6 0.89 -3.65 18.17
N ASN A 7 0.72 -2.48 18.77
CA ASN A 7 0.43 -2.33 20.21
C ASN A 7 -1.07 -2.27 20.54
N SER A 8 -1.96 -2.31 19.54
CA SER A 8 -3.41 -2.21 19.77
C SER A 8 -3.96 -3.45 20.47
N GLN A 9 -4.78 -3.22 21.49
CA GLN A 9 -5.49 -4.31 22.18
C GLN A 9 -6.45 -5.06 21.24
N PHE A 10 -7.00 -4.38 20.23
CA PHE A 10 -7.87 -4.99 19.22
C PHE A 10 -7.15 -6.10 18.43
N TRP A 11 -5.86 -5.91 18.18
CA TRP A 11 -5.02 -6.83 17.39
C TRP A 11 -4.26 -7.86 18.24
N ARG A 12 -4.27 -7.74 19.57
CA ARG A 12 -3.48 -8.55 20.52
C ARG A 12 -3.64 -10.07 20.37
N ARG A 13 -4.81 -10.54 19.92
CA ARG A 13 -5.10 -11.97 19.64
C ARG A 13 -5.33 -12.27 18.16
N LYS A 14 -5.02 -11.30 17.28
CA LYS A 14 -5.27 -11.36 15.84
C LYS A 14 -3.99 -11.01 15.05
N PRO A 15 -2.90 -11.79 15.21
CA PRO A 15 -1.61 -11.46 14.60
C PRO A 15 -1.68 -11.39 13.06
N LYS A 16 -2.42 -12.29 12.41
CA LYS A 16 -2.65 -12.25 10.96
C LYS A 16 -3.41 -11.00 10.50
N GLY A 17 -4.34 -10.53 11.33
CA GLY A 17 -5.12 -9.31 11.06
C GLY A 17 -4.26 -8.06 11.23
N ALA A 18 -3.42 -8.04 12.27
CA ALA A 18 -2.44 -6.99 12.50
C ALA A 18 -1.47 -6.86 11.32
N ASP A 19 -0.92 -7.99 10.85
CA ASP A 19 -0.02 -8.03 9.70
C ASP A 19 -0.71 -7.54 8.42
N THR A 20 -1.94 -7.98 8.16
CA THR A 20 -2.73 -7.50 7.01
C THR A 20 -2.98 -5.99 7.08
N ALA A 21 -3.28 -5.45 8.26
CA ALA A 21 -3.51 -4.02 8.44
C ALA A 21 -2.22 -3.21 8.24
N ILE A 22 -1.08 -3.72 8.73
CA ILE A 22 0.23 -3.12 8.49
C ILE A 22 0.57 -3.16 7.00
N ARG A 23 0.38 -4.31 6.34
CA ARG A 23 0.61 -4.46 4.91
C ARG A 23 -0.21 -3.47 4.10
N ARG A 24 -1.50 -3.28 4.44
CA ARG A 24 -2.37 -2.29 3.79
C ARG A 24 -1.89 -0.87 4.03
N LEU A 25 -1.44 -0.54 5.24
CA LEU A 25 -0.86 0.78 5.55
C LEU A 25 0.30 1.14 4.63
N TYR A 26 1.19 0.20 4.32
CA TYR A 26 2.31 0.44 3.39
C TYR A 26 1.85 0.48 1.92
N LEU A 27 0.82 -0.28 1.56
CA LEU A 27 0.37 -0.43 0.18
C LEU A 27 -0.49 0.76 -0.29
N THR A 28 -1.33 1.33 0.57
CA THR A 28 -2.26 2.42 0.20
C THR A 28 -1.92 3.76 0.86
N GLY A 29 -0.98 3.79 1.81
CA GLY A 29 -0.89 4.88 2.77
C GLY A 29 -2.14 4.97 3.66
N ALA A 30 -2.29 6.09 4.38
CA ALA A 30 -3.48 6.36 5.20
C ALA A 30 -4.75 6.69 4.39
N GLY A 31 -4.66 6.77 3.06
CA GLY A 31 -5.77 7.13 2.17
C GLY A 31 -6.13 5.99 1.23
N ASP A 32 -7.30 5.39 1.42
CA ASP A 32 -7.87 4.32 0.58
C ASP A 32 -8.56 4.88 -0.70
N CYS A 33 -8.20 6.08 -1.17
CA CYS A 33 -8.90 6.80 -2.24
C CYS A 33 -8.07 6.85 -3.52
N GLY A 34 -8.01 5.73 -4.26
CA GLY A 34 -7.23 5.59 -5.50
C GLY A 34 -7.76 6.30 -6.75
N GLY A 35 -8.61 7.33 -6.61
CA GLY A 35 -9.18 8.05 -7.75
C GLY A 35 -9.24 9.56 -7.62
N SER A 36 -8.95 10.12 -6.44
CA SER A 36 -9.26 11.53 -6.16
C SER A 36 -8.17 12.52 -6.56
N SER A 37 -7.02 12.05 -7.06
CA SER A 37 -5.85 12.89 -7.37
C SER A 37 -5.49 12.94 -8.86
N TRP A 38 -6.27 12.31 -9.75
CA TRP A 38 -6.02 12.40 -11.18
C TRP A 38 -6.36 13.80 -11.68
N PRO A 39 -5.48 14.44 -12.48
CA PRO A 39 -5.81 15.69 -13.15
C PRO A 39 -7.08 15.51 -13.97
N SER A 40 -8.00 16.48 -13.93
CA SER A 40 -9.24 16.41 -14.71
C SER A 40 -9.00 16.39 -16.23
N ASP A 41 -7.82 16.82 -16.68
CA ASP A 41 -7.38 16.82 -18.08
C ASP A 41 -6.53 15.59 -18.46
N ALA A 42 -6.34 14.61 -17.57
CA ALA A 42 -5.59 13.40 -17.90
C ALA A 42 -6.34 12.59 -18.97
N THR A 43 -5.63 12.20 -20.02
CA THR A 43 -6.18 11.31 -21.05
C THR A 43 -6.41 9.91 -20.47
N GLN A 44 -7.32 9.16 -21.09
CA GLN A 44 -7.59 7.78 -20.69
C GLN A 44 -6.30 6.93 -20.73
N GLU A 45 -5.43 7.14 -21.72
CA GLU A 45 -4.16 6.44 -21.86
C GLU A 45 -3.18 6.73 -20.70
N GLU A 46 -3.14 7.98 -20.22
CA GLU A 46 -2.33 8.37 -19.06
C GLU A 46 -2.88 7.76 -17.76
N VAL A 47 -4.21 7.70 -17.62
CA VAL A 47 -4.87 7.05 -16.49
C VAL A 47 -4.60 5.54 -16.49
N ASP A 48 -4.75 4.87 -17.63
CA ASP A 48 -4.48 3.43 -17.77
C ASP A 48 -3.01 3.10 -17.51
N ALA A 49 -2.07 3.89 -18.05
CA ALA A 49 -0.64 3.74 -17.79
C ALA A 49 -0.31 3.91 -16.30
N GLY A 50 -0.94 4.89 -15.64
CA GLY A 50 -0.81 5.12 -14.21
C GLY A 50 -1.36 3.97 -13.35
N ILE A 51 -2.54 3.44 -13.69
CA ILE A 51 -3.13 2.27 -13.02
C ILE A 51 -2.26 1.03 -13.23
N ALA A 52 -1.70 0.85 -14.43
CA ALA A 52 -0.81 -0.26 -14.72
C ALA A 52 0.49 -0.19 -13.89
N ALA A 53 1.07 1.00 -13.77
CA ALA A 53 2.25 1.24 -12.94
C ALA A 53 1.96 0.98 -11.45
N ASP A 54 0.82 1.47 -10.93
CA ASP A 54 0.39 1.22 -9.54
C ASP A 54 0.19 -0.28 -9.28
N ARG A 55 -0.43 -1.01 -10.21
CA ARG A 55 -0.58 -2.47 -10.13
C ARG A 55 0.76 -3.20 -10.17
N GLU A 56 1.69 -2.80 -11.03
CA GLU A 56 3.00 -3.43 -11.11
C GLU A 56 3.77 -3.26 -9.79
N GLN A 57 3.72 -2.04 -9.22
CA GLN A 57 4.33 -1.74 -7.94
C GLN A 57 3.65 -2.48 -6.78
N GLU A 58 2.32 -2.62 -6.82
CA GLU A 58 1.56 -3.47 -5.90
C GLU A 58 2.05 -4.93 -5.93
N GLN A 59 2.20 -5.50 -7.13
CA GLN A 59 2.67 -6.88 -7.26
C GLN A 59 4.10 -7.05 -6.74
N LYS A 60 4.98 -6.08 -7.04
CA LYS A 60 6.35 -6.07 -6.50
C LYS A 60 6.37 -6.01 -4.98
N PHE A 61 5.55 -5.16 -4.38
CA PHE A 61 5.39 -5.10 -2.93
C PHE A 61 4.85 -6.41 -2.35
N LYS A 62 3.82 -7.01 -2.97
CA LYS A 62 3.25 -8.27 -2.50
C LYS A 62 4.26 -9.41 -2.55
N ALA A 63 5.09 -9.46 -3.59
CA ALA A 63 6.19 -10.39 -3.70
C ALA A 63 7.23 -10.13 -2.60
N LEU A 64 7.73 -8.90 -2.49
CA LEU A 64 8.74 -8.53 -1.49
C LEU A 64 8.26 -8.79 -0.07
N TRP A 65 7.00 -8.48 0.28
CA TRP A 65 6.47 -8.73 1.62
C TRP A 65 6.57 -10.20 2.06
N LYS A 66 6.49 -11.12 1.10
CA LYS A 66 6.60 -12.56 1.35
C LYS A 66 8.04 -13.02 1.59
N TYR A 67 9.02 -12.39 0.93
CA TYR A 67 10.43 -12.80 0.95
C TYR A 67 11.27 -11.96 1.90
N ASP A 68 11.12 -10.65 1.84
CA ASP A 68 11.83 -9.66 2.64
C ASP A 68 10.88 -8.49 2.99
N PRO A 69 10.20 -8.57 4.15
CA PRO A 69 9.27 -7.54 4.57
C PRO A 69 9.95 -6.23 4.95
N GLU A 70 11.27 -6.20 5.21
CA GLU A 70 11.98 -4.93 5.44
C GLU A 70 12.19 -4.18 4.13
N LEU A 71 12.61 -4.90 3.08
CA LEU A 71 12.72 -4.35 1.73
C LEU A 71 11.37 -3.95 1.15
N ALA A 72 10.29 -4.67 1.50
CA ALA A 72 8.95 -4.28 1.09
C ALA A 72 8.52 -2.93 1.71
N ARG A 73 8.93 -2.64 2.94
CA ARG A 73 8.62 -1.37 3.64
C ARG A 73 9.40 -0.18 3.08
N SER A 74 10.54 -0.42 2.42
CA SER A 74 11.36 0.63 1.80
C SER A 74 10.98 0.94 0.36
N ILE A 75 9.94 0.30 -0.18
CA ILE A 75 9.38 0.70 -1.48
C ILE A 75 8.87 2.14 -1.35
N ASP A 76 9.47 3.01 -2.14
CA ASP A 76 9.00 4.37 -2.29
C ASP A 76 7.77 4.38 -3.20
N TRP A 77 6.63 4.72 -2.63
CA TRP A 77 5.37 4.81 -3.36
C TRP A 77 5.19 6.15 -4.09
N GLY A 78 6.28 6.93 -4.23
CA GLY A 78 6.30 8.15 -5.04
C GLY A 78 5.41 9.28 -4.51
N HIS A 79 4.98 9.21 -3.25
CA HIS A 79 4.02 10.13 -2.62
C HIS A 79 2.69 10.30 -3.39
N ARG A 80 1.68 9.55 -2.95
CA ARG A 80 0.27 9.97 -2.98
C ARG A 80 0.05 11.24 -2.15
#